data_AF-A0A368FKB5-F1
#
_entry.id   AF-A0A368FKB5-F1
#
_cell.length_a   1.000
_cell.length_b   1.000
_cell.length_c   1.000
_cell.angle_alpha   90.00
_cell.angle_beta   90.00
_cell.angle_gamma   90.00
#
_symmetry.space_group_name_H-M   'P 1'
#
loop_
_entity.id
_entity.type
_entity.pdbx_description
1 polymer ?
#
loop_
_entity_poly.entity_id
_entity_poly.type
_entity_poly.pdbx_seq_one_letter_code
_entity_poly.pdbx_strand_id
1 'polypeptide(L)' 'MKGKLKSDCQNYIRVLARQSSGKALICGTHAFSPKCREYVYSSVDGTLKNTRQFDGQGISPYDPRDNSTVVYLPD' A
#
# COMPACT_ATOMS: atom_id res chain seq x y z
N MET A 1 0.01 15.21 -17.18
CA MET A 1 1.28 14.44 -17.17
C MET A 1 2.35 15.24 -16.43
N LYS A 2 3.27 14.59 -15.70
CA LYS A 2 4.30 15.25 -14.87
C LYS A 2 5.76 14.87 -15.23
N GLY A 3 6.01 14.36 -16.45
CA GLY A 3 7.37 14.12 -16.97
C GLY A 3 8.11 12.87 -16.46
N LYS A 4 7.41 11.88 -15.89
CA LYS A 4 8.02 10.62 -15.42
C LYS A 4 8.02 9.55 -16.52
N LEU A 5 8.94 8.59 -16.43
CA LEU A 5 8.97 7.43 -17.33
C LEU A 5 7.70 6.60 -17.20
N LYS A 6 7.28 5.96 -18.31
CA LYS A 6 6.09 5.09 -18.33
C LYS A 6 6.20 3.92 -17.33
N SER A 7 7.42 3.39 -17.18
CA SER A 7 7.73 2.37 -16.18
C SER A 7 7.45 2.88 -14.77
N ASP A 8 7.86 4.11 -14.45
CA ASP A 8 7.76 4.64 -13.10
C ASP A 8 6.30 4.99 -12.72
N CYS A 9 5.43 5.20 -13.71
CA CYS A 9 4.01 5.53 -13.54
C CYS A 9 3.12 4.31 -13.27
N GLN A 10 3.60 3.34 -12.49
CA GLN A 10 2.82 2.18 -12.05
C GLN A 10 2.55 2.25 -10.54
N ASN A 11 1.71 1.35 -10.03
CA ASN A 11 1.56 1.15 -8.60
C ASN A 11 2.58 0.13 -8.09
N TYR A 12 3.67 0.62 -7.51
CA TYR A 12 4.67 -0.22 -6.86
C TYR A 12 4.29 -0.38 -5.39
N ILE A 13 4.11 -1.61 -4.93
CA ILE A 13 3.82 -1.89 -3.52
C ILE A 13 5.09 -1.66 -2.69
N ARG A 14 5.00 -0.78 -1.69
CA ARG A 14 6.14 -0.35 -0.86
C ARG A 14 5.90 -0.55 0.64
N VAL A 15 4.65 -0.78 1.03
CA VAL A 15 4.25 -1.07 2.41
C VAL A 15 3.37 -2.31 2.42
N LEU A 16 3.74 -3.27 3.26
CA LEU A 16 2.90 -4.39 3.66
C LEU A 16 3.06 -4.55 5.18
N ALA A 17 2.01 -4.22 5.93
CA ALA A 17 1.98 -4.40 7.37
C ALA A 17 0.81 -5.34 7.73
N ARG A 18 1.15 -6.52 8.25
CA ARG A 18 0.15 -7.46 8.76
C ARG A 18 -0.29 -7.00 10.15
N GLN A 19 -1.59 -6.86 10.32
CA GLN A 19 -2.23 -6.49 11.58
C GLN A 19 -2.85 -7.74 12.22
N SER A 20 -3.43 -7.58 13.41
CA SER A 20 -4.16 -8.64 14.09
C SER A 20 -5.41 -9.09 13.29
N SER A 21 -5.91 -10.28 13.60
CA SER A 21 -7.19 -10.79 13.08
C SER A 21 -7.29 -10.86 11.55
N GLY A 22 -6.18 -11.16 10.87
CA GLY A 22 -6.16 -11.34 9.41
C GLY A 22 -6.29 -10.05 8.61
N LYS A 23 -6.11 -8.90 9.25
CA LYS A 23 -6.05 -7.58 8.61
C LYS A 23 -4.66 -7.29 8.04
N ALA A 24 -4.60 -6.56 6.95
CA ALA A 24 -3.34 -6.07 6.38
C ALA A 24 -3.50 -4.66 5.82
N LEU A 25 -2.54 -3.79 6.13
CA LEU A 25 -2.38 -2.50 5.48
C LEU A 25 -1.39 -2.67 4.32
N ILE A 26 -1.83 -2.33 3.11
CA ILE A 26 -1.00 -2.38 1.89
C ILE A 26 -1.01 -1.01 1.25
N CYS A 27 0.17 -0.43 1.02
CA CYS A 27 0.31 0.83 0.33
C CYS A 27 1.31 0.74 -0.82
N GLY A 28 1.09 1.58 -1.83
CA GLY A 28 1.99 1.69 -2.96
C GLY A 28 2.03 3.10 -3.53
N THR A 29 2.99 3.30 -4.43
CA THR A 29 3.29 4.60 -5.06
C THR A 29 2.14 5.15 -5.90
N HIS A 30 1.29 4.24 -6.42
CA HIS A 30 0.13 4.54 -7.26
C HIS A 30 0.41 5.66 -8.28
N ALA A 31 1.46 5.45 -9.11
CA ALA A 31 1.91 6.38 -10.12
C ALA A 31 2.18 7.81 -9.60
N PHE A 32 3.02 7.92 -8.55
CA PHE A 32 3.33 9.19 -7.87
C PHE A 32 2.09 9.85 -7.23
N SER A 33 1.13 9.06 -6.78
CA SER A 33 -0.02 9.50 -5.98
C SER A 33 -0.34 8.46 -4.90
N PRO A 34 0.51 8.30 -3.88
CA PRO A 34 0.49 7.17 -2.96
C PRO A 34 -0.90 6.87 -2.40
N LYS A 35 -1.27 5.59 -2.40
CA LYS A 35 -2.55 5.10 -1.84
C LYS A 35 -2.30 3.94 -0.90
N CYS A 36 -3.12 3.88 0.14
CA CYS A 36 -3.18 2.78 1.08
C CYS A 36 -4.54 2.08 1.00
N ARG A 37 -4.53 0.77 1.24
CA ARG A 37 -5.72 -0.07 1.35
C ARG A 37 -5.64 -0.96 2.56
N GLU A 38 -6.76 -1.11 3.24
CA GLU A 38 -6.94 -2.14 4.27
C GLU A 38 -7.58 -3.36 3.61
N TYR A 39 -7.02 -4.53 3.89
CA TYR A 39 -7.55 -5.81 3.46
C TYR A 39 -7.88 -6.68 4.66
N VAL A 40 -8.95 -7.45 4.55
CA VAL A 40 -9.32 -8.50 5.49
C VAL A 40 -9.30 -9.83 4.76
N TYR A 41 -8.64 -10.82 5.33
CA TYR A 41 -8.70 -12.18 4.81
C TYR A 41 -10.04 -12.84 5.15
N SER A 42 -10.80 -13.23 4.12
CA SER A 42 -12.01 -14.05 4.25
C SER A 42 -11.64 -15.52 4.19
N SER A 43 -11.79 -16.24 5.30
CA SER A 43 -11.56 -17.69 5.36
C SER A 43 -12.60 -18.49 4.56
N VAL A 44 -13.82 -17.95 4.41
CA VAL A 44 -14.90 -18.56 3.64
C VAL A 44 -14.60 -18.54 2.14
N ASP A 45 -14.12 -17.40 1.63
CA ASP A 45 -13.84 -17.22 0.21
C ASP A 45 -12.39 -17.55 -0.17
N GLY A 46 -11.50 -17.75 0.82
CA GLY A 46 -10.06 -17.90 0.60
C GLY A 46 -9.40 -16.67 -0.04
N THR A 47 -9.98 -15.47 0.12
CA THR A 47 -9.55 -14.25 -0.59
C THR A 47 -9.35 -13.05 0.34
N LEU A 48 -8.49 -12.12 -0.07
CA LEU A 48 -8.36 -10.80 0.56
C LEU A 48 -9.43 -9.85 0.02
N LYS A 49 -10.27 -9.31 0.91
CA LYS A 49 -11.28 -8.30 0.58
C LYS A 49 -10.75 -6.93 0.96
N ASN A 50 -10.77 -6.00 0.00
CA ASN A 50 -10.49 -4.59 0.29
C ASN A 50 -11.67 -4.00 1.07
N THR A 51 -11.39 -3.46 2.25
CA THR A 51 -12.40 -2.83 3.11
C THR A 51 -12.35 -1.32 3.08
N ARG A 52 -11.20 -0.73 2.73
CA ARG A 52 -10.98 0.71 2.75
C ARG A 52 -9.85 1.11 1.82
N GLN A 53 -9.97 2.28 1.19
CA GLN A 53 -8.89 2.95 0.47
C GLN A 53 -8.76 4.41 0.93
N PHE A 54 -7.54 4.89 1.12
CA PHE A 54 -7.26 6.27 1.51
C PHE A 54 -5.90 6.76 0.96
N ASP A 55 -5.61 8.05 1.13
CA ASP A 55 -4.35 8.66 0.71
C ASP A 55 -3.17 8.12 1.53
N GLY A 56 -2.13 7.64 0.84
CA GLY A 56 -0.94 7.06 1.45
C GLY A 56 0.21 8.04 1.65
N GLN A 57 -0.05 9.36 1.57
CA GLN A 57 0.98 10.38 1.71
C GLN A 57 1.59 10.30 3.12
N GLY A 58 2.92 10.25 3.19
CA GLY A 58 3.65 10.06 4.45
C GLY A 58 3.73 8.60 4.94
N ILE A 59 3.00 7.66 4.32
CA ILE A 59 3.05 6.22 4.64
C ILE A 59 3.83 5.46 3.56
N SER A 60 3.55 5.74 2.28
CA SER A 60 4.26 5.17 1.13
C SER A 60 4.97 6.26 0.34
N PRO A 61 6.16 6.00 -0.22
CA PRO A 61 6.84 6.96 -1.08
C PRO A 61 6.07 7.20 -2.38
N TYR A 62 6.38 8.34 -3.02
CA TYR A 62 5.86 8.71 -4.33
C TYR A 62 6.64 8.01 -5.46
N ASP A 63 7.97 8.02 -5.39
CA ASP A 63 8.84 7.36 -6.36
C ASP A 63 9.18 5.95 -5.86
N PRO A 64 9.10 4.90 -6.70
CA PRO A 64 9.47 3.55 -6.29
C PRO A 64 10.95 3.40 -5.87
N ARG A 65 11.82 4.34 -6.27
CA ARG A 65 13.25 4.35 -5.93
C ARG A 65 13.56 5.01 -4.59
N ASP A 66 12.62 5.73 -4.00
CA ASP A 66 12.83 6.38 -2.70
C ASP A 66 12.98 5.30 -1.62
N ASN A 67 14.07 5.39 -0.87
CA ASN A 67 14.36 4.43 0.19
C ASN A 67 13.46 4.70 1.39
N SER A 68 12.67 3.71 1.80
CA SER A 68 11.66 3.84 2.86
C SER A 68 11.57 2.54 3.64
N THR A 69 11.29 2.64 4.93
CA THR A 69 10.98 1.49 5.79
C THR A 69 9.64 1.72 6.48
N VAL A 70 9.00 0.64 6.90
CA VAL A 70 7.74 0.68 7.64
C VAL A 70 7.83 -0.26 8.83
N VAL A 71 7.35 0.20 9.98
CA VAL A 71 7.19 -0.60 11.18
C VAL A 71 5.75 -0.42 11.65
N TYR A 72 5.07 -1.55 11.88
CA TYR A 72 3.77 -1.56 12.53
C TYR A 72 3.95 -2.10 13.94
N LEU A 73 3.66 -1.27 14.93
CA LEU A 73 3.68 -1.66 16.34
C LEU A 73 2.23 -1.92 16.75
N PRO A 74 1.86 -3.17 17.07
CA PRO A 74 0.56 -3.44 17.69
C PRO A 74 0.55 -2.86 19.11
N ASP A 75 -0.64 -2.45 19.57
CA ASP A 75 -0.88 -2.12 20.98
C ASP A 75 -0.72 -3.37 21.88
#